data_AF-A0AAD7CSB7-F1
#
_entry.id   AF-A0AAD7CSB7-F1
#
_cell.length_a   1.000
_cell.length_b   1.000
_cell.length_c   1.000
_cell.angle_alpha   90.00
_cell.angle_beta   90.00
_cell.angle_gamma   90.00
#
_symmetry.space_group_name_H-M   'P 1'
#
loop_
_entity.id
_entity.type
_entity.pdbx_description
1 polymer ?
#
loop_
_entity_poly.entity_id
_entity_poly.type
_entity_poly.pdbx_seq_one_letter_code
_entity_poly.pdbx_strand_id
1 'polypeptide(L)'
;MASVPPQVQTTAKDTFEIPQAIYFDILPSKMTTISKVLEFTVPLQCILNDAPQPVQYFSKSAPDVVIRKLVEQSRQAWLDGFQSVMYSHLSGGVVTHFPLWVLTFWLAVVDFKRDVRVPWTKCSDWLAQQKKGSKKNPAREELVDEARQIFSMMP
;
A
#
# COMPACT_ATOMS: atom_id res chain seq x y z
N MET A 1 30.01 12.33 12.91
CA MET A 1 29.31 11.76 11.74
C MET A 1 29.57 12.69 10.56
N ALA A 2 30.22 12.22 9.49
CA ALA A 2 30.48 13.05 8.32
C ALA A 2 29.16 13.30 7.56
N SER A 3 28.94 14.53 7.10
CA SER A 3 27.78 14.88 6.28
C SER A 3 27.89 14.21 4.90
N VAL A 4 26.82 13.58 4.44
CA VAL A 4 26.75 12.93 3.12
C VAL A 4 26.78 14.00 2.02
N PRO A 5 27.61 13.87 0.96
CA PRO A 5 27.70 14.86 -0.11
C PRO A 5 26.34 15.16 -0.78
N PRO A 6 26.06 16.41 -1.20
CA PRO A 6 24.79 16.76 -1.83
C PRO A 6 24.45 15.92 -3.07
N GLN A 7 25.45 15.57 -3.89
CA GLN A 7 25.21 14.72 -5.07
C GLN A 7 24.62 13.36 -4.67
N VAL A 8 25.16 12.75 -3.61
CA VAL A 8 24.70 11.45 -3.09
C VAL A 8 23.27 11.55 -2.57
N GLN A 9 22.90 12.67 -1.94
CA GLN A 9 21.53 12.91 -1.48
C GLN A 9 20.54 13.01 -2.64
N THR A 10 20.90 13.73 -3.71
CA THR A 10 20.08 13.84 -4.92
C THR A 10 19.91 12.48 -5.59
N THR A 11 21.01 11.75 -5.83
CA THR A 11 20.94 10.42 -6.47
C THR A 11 20.17 9.42 -5.62
N ALA A 12 20.32 9.44 -4.29
CA ALA A 12 19.53 8.61 -3.40
C ALA A 12 18.04 8.91 -3.54
N LYS A 13 17.66 10.20 -3.54
CA LYS A 13 16.28 10.62 -3.74
C LYS A 13 15.72 10.05 -5.05
N ASP A 14 16.42 10.24 -6.16
CA ASP A 14 15.98 9.77 -7.47
C ASP A 14 15.88 8.24 -7.55
N THR A 15 16.72 7.51 -6.80
CA THR A 15 16.74 6.04 -6.79
C THR A 15 15.60 5.43 -5.97
N PHE A 16 15.22 6.08 -4.86
CA PHE A 16 14.21 5.58 -3.93
C PHE A 16 12.82 6.19 -4.16
N GLU A 17 12.74 7.32 -4.87
CA GLU A 17 11.47 7.94 -5.23
C GLU A 17 10.77 7.12 -6.31
N ILE A 18 9.48 6.86 -6.11
CA ILE A 18 8.64 6.19 -7.11
C ILE A 18 8.54 7.15 -8.29
N PRO A 19 8.95 6.77 -9.52
CA PRO A 19 8.86 7.65 -10.68
C PRO A 19 7.43 8.17 -10.85
N GLN A 20 7.25 9.48 -11.05
CA GLN A 20 5.91 10.09 -11.09
C GLN A 20 4.99 9.43 -12.12
N ALA A 21 5.52 9.05 -13.28
CA ALA A 21 4.77 8.33 -14.31
C ALA A 21 4.16 7.02 -13.78
N ILE A 22 4.93 6.25 -13.00
CA ILE A 22 4.47 4.99 -12.40
C ILE A 22 3.56 5.28 -11.20
N TYR A 23 3.88 6.29 -10.40
CA TYR A 23 3.15 6.62 -9.18
C TYR A 23 1.65 6.77 -9.43
N PHE A 24 1.26 7.51 -10.47
CA PHE A 24 -0.17 7.71 -10.80
C PHE A 24 -0.85 6.46 -11.35
N ASP A 25 -0.09 5.52 -11.91
CA ASP A 25 -0.61 4.25 -12.42
C ASP A 25 -0.84 3.22 -11.29
N ILE A 26 -0.07 3.30 -10.20
CA ILE A 26 -0.10 2.31 -9.11
C ILE A 26 -0.71 2.82 -7.81
N LEU A 27 -0.75 4.14 -7.60
CA LEU A 27 -1.28 4.78 -6.40
C LEU A 27 -2.18 5.97 -6.77
N PRO A 28 -3.35 6.12 -6.11
CA PRO A 28 -4.15 7.32 -6.25
C PRO A 28 -3.36 8.54 -5.73
N SER A 29 -3.43 9.66 -6.45
CA SER A 29 -2.83 10.92 -6.02
C SER A 29 -3.29 11.32 -4.61
N LYS A 30 -2.40 11.97 -3.84
CA LYS A 30 -2.73 12.49 -2.49
C LYS A 30 -3.88 13.51 -2.52
N MET A 31 -4.15 14.12 -3.69
CA MET A 31 -5.22 15.09 -3.91
C MET A 31 -6.44 14.47 -4.61
N THR A 32 -6.46 13.14 -4.79
CA THR A 32 -7.58 12.46 -5.43
C THR A 32 -8.81 12.50 -4.52
N THR A 33 -9.97 12.86 -5.09
CA THR A 33 -11.25 12.79 -4.38
C THR A 33 -11.56 11.35 -4.01
N ILE A 34 -12.23 11.14 -2.88
CA ILE A 34 -12.61 9.79 -2.41
C ILE A 34 -13.24 8.99 -3.55
N SER A 35 -14.21 9.56 -4.29
CA SER A 35 -14.86 8.91 -5.44
C SER A 35 -13.90 8.35 -6.49
N LYS A 36 -12.85 9.10 -6.84
CA LYS A 36 -11.84 8.65 -7.80
C LYS A 36 -10.90 7.59 -7.22
N VAL A 37 -10.71 7.55 -5.89
CA VAL A 37 -9.97 6.47 -5.23
C VAL A 37 -10.74 5.15 -5.31
N LEU A 38 -12.07 5.18 -5.32
CA LEU A 38 -12.93 3.98 -5.39
C LEU A 38 -12.93 3.38 -6.80
N GLU A 39 -12.96 4.28 -7.78
CA GLU A 39 -12.91 3.94 -9.19
C GLU A 39 -11.50 3.50 -9.63
N PHE A 40 -10.49 3.75 -8.79
CA PHE A 40 -9.12 3.35 -9.07
C PHE A 40 -8.99 1.83 -8.98
N THR A 41 -9.00 1.18 -10.13
CA THR A 41 -8.68 -0.24 -10.24
C THR A 41 -7.16 -0.39 -10.23
N VAL A 42 -6.64 -1.12 -9.24
CA VAL A 42 -5.23 -1.51 -9.25
C VAL A 42 -5.00 -2.28 -10.55
N PRO A 43 -4.01 -1.91 -11.39
CA PRO A 43 -3.79 -2.57 -12.67
C PRO A 43 -3.72 -4.08 -12.43
N LEU A 44 -4.61 -4.82 -13.09
CA LEU A 44 -4.60 -6.27 -13.07
C LEU A 44 -3.22 -6.68 -13.57
N GLN A 45 -2.39 -7.22 -12.68
CA GLN A 45 -1.12 -7.79 -13.11
C GLN A 45 -1.48 -8.88 -14.11
N CYS A 46 -1.10 -8.68 -15.38
CA CYS A 46 -1.20 -9.74 -16.38
C CYS A 46 -0.41 -10.93 -15.85
N ILE A 47 -1.12 -11.91 -15.29
CA ILE A 47 -0.55 -13.22 -14.95
C ILE A 47 -0.26 -13.88 -16.29
N LEU A 48 0.90 -13.60 -16.85
CA LEU A 48 1.47 -14.41 -17.91
C LEU A 48 2.06 -15.67 -17.24
N ASN A 49 1.35 -16.79 -17.46
CA ASN A 49 1.73 -18.19 -17.33
C ASN A 49 1.20 -18.99 -16.13
N ASP A 50 0.31 -19.94 -16.45
CA ASP A 50 0.08 -21.32 -15.97
C ASP A 50 0.84 -21.91 -14.75
N ALA A 51 1.06 -21.17 -13.66
CA ALA A 51 1.53 -21.73 -12.39
C ALA A 51 1.16 -20.85 -11.17
N PRO A 52 1.47 -21.33 -9.95
CA PRO A 52 0.56 -21.80 -8.89
C PRO A 52 -0.44 -20.76 -8.35
N GLN A 53 -1.57 -21.26 -7.82
CA GLN A 53 -2.67 -20.51 -7.22
C GLN A 53 -2.21 -19.31 -6.34
N PRO A 54 -2.55 -18.05 -6.69
CA PRO A 54 -2.11 -16.81 -6.01
C PRO A 54 -2.49 -16.67 -4.52
N VAL A 55 -3.27 -17.60 -3.99
CA VAL A 55 -3.91 -17.52 -2.68
C VAL A 55 -2.91 -17.69 -1.52
N GLN A 56 -1.69 -18.16 -1.78
CA GLN A 56 -0.70 -18.42 -0.72
C GLN A 56 0.28 -17.28 -0.43
N TYR A 57 0.38 -16.26 -1.29
CA TYR A 57 1.44 -15.24 -1.17
C TYR A 57 0.96 -13.88 -0.66
N PHE A 58 -0.34 -13.57 -0.79
CA PHE A 58 -0.92 -12.38 -0.18
C PHE A 58 -1.21 -12.65 1.30
N SER A 59 -0.20 -12.43 2.14
CA SER A 59 -0.44 -12.37 3.59
C SER A 59 -1.46 -11.27 3.89
N LYS A 60 -2.57 -11.65 4.53
CA LYS A 60 -3.62 -10.72 5.01
C LYS A 60 -3.01 -9.62 5.89
N SER A 61 -1.92 -9.94 6.58
CA SER A 61 -1.05 -9.00 7.30
C SER A 61 0.27 -8.81 6.55
N ALA A 62 0.42 -7.68 5.87
CA ALA A 62 1.74 -7.28 5.38
C ALA A 62 2.69 -7.16 6.58
N PRO A 63 3.91 -7.73 6.53
CA PRO A 63 4.82 -7.71 7.67
C PRO A 63 5.43 -6.31 7.82
N ASP A 64 4.68 -5.39 8.45
CA ASP A 64 5.04 -3.97 8.67
C ASP A 64 6.49 -3.82 9.17
N VAL A 65 6.82 -4.56 10.22
CA VAL A 65 8.16 -4.58 10.83
C VAL A 65 9.26 -4.98 9.83
N VAL A 66 8.98 -5.93 8.94
CA VAL A 66 9.95 -6.40 7.95
C VAL A 66 10.16 -5.34 6.87
N ILE A 67 9.09 -4.74 6.36
CA ILE A 67 9.18 -3.68 5.34
C ILE A 67 9.95 -2.47 5.86
N ARG A 68 9.66 -2.02 7.09
CA ARG A 68 10.40 -0.88 7.68
C ARG A 68 11.88 -1.19 7.87
N LYS A 69 12.22 -2.38 8.38
CA LYS A 69 13.61 -2.81 8.51
C LYS A 69 14.30 -2.89 7.15
N LEU A 70 13.61 -3.37 6.13
CA LEU A 70 14.15 -3.48 4.78
C LEU A 70 14.42 -2.11 4.16
N VAL A 71 13.54 -1.12 4.39
CA VAL A 71 13.77 0.28 3.98
C VAL A 71 14.94 0.92 4.73
N GLU A 72 15.09 0.63 6.01
CA GLU A 72 16.23 1.12 6.80
C GLU A 72 17.55 0.55 6.25
N GLN A 73 17.58 -0.76 6.01
CA GLN A 73 18.75 -1.48 5.50
C GLN A 73 19.07 -1.15 4.04
N SER A 74 18.07 -0.82 3.23
CA SER A 74 18.28 -0.55 1.80
C SER A 74 19.11 0.69 1.55
N ARG A 75 19.07 1.67 2.45
CA ARG A 75 19.94 2.86 2.37
C ARG A 75 21.41 2.48 2.46
N GLN A 76 21.77 1.62 3.41
CA GLN A 76 23.14 1.16 3.56
C GLN A 76 23.53 0.23 2.40
N ALA A 77 22.66 -0.71 2.02
CA ALA A 77 22.91 -1.58 0.87
C ALA A 77 23.13 -0.78 -0.42
N TRP A 78 22.40 0.32 -0.62
CA TRP A 78 22.63 1.20 -1.76
C TRP A 78 24.01 1.88 -1.71
N LEU A 79 24.45 2.34 -0.53
CA LEU A 79 25.80 2.87 -0.35
C LEU A 79 26.88 1.79 -0.59
N ASP A 80 26.56 0.53 -0.30
CA ASP A 80 27.44 -0.61 -0.55
C ASP A 80 27.44 -1.06 -2.03
N GLY A 81 26.71 -0.35 -2.91
CA GLY A 81 26.70 -0.56 -4.36
C GLY A 81 25.55 -1.43 -4.89
N PHE A 82 24.60 -1.84 -4.05
CA PHE A 82 23.43 -2.59 -4.51
C PHE A 82 22.43 -1.65 -5.21
N GLN A 83 21.89 -2.08 -6.36
CA GLN A 83 21.03 -1.25 -7.21
C GLN A 83 19.60 -1.80 -7.41
N SER A 84 19.33 -3.02 -6.93
CA SER A 84 18.03 -3.68 -7.13
C SER A 84 17.67 -4.62 -5.99
N VAL A 85 16.40 -4.98 -5.90
CA VAL A 85 15.88 -6.02 -5.01
C VAL A 85 15.34 -7.20 -5.82
N MET A 86 15.39 -8.40 -5.24
CA MET A 86 14.87 -9.62 -5.86
C MET A 86 13.81 -10.22 -4.94
N TYR A 87 12.72 -10.72 -5.53
CA TYR A 87 11.74 -11.52 -4.82
C TYR A 87 12.09 -13.00 -4.90
N SER A 88 12.48 -13.59 -3.77
CA SER A 88 12.80 -15.01 -3.67
C SER A 88 11.62 -15.94 -3.99
N HIS A 89 10.39 -15.43 -3.93
CA HIS A 89 9.17 -16.21 -4.13
C HIS A 89 8.70 -16.28 -5.59
N LEU A 90 9.33 -15.55 -6.52
CA LEU A 90 9.03 -15.66 -7.95
C LEU A 90 9.62 -16.98 -8.46
N SER A 91 8.89 -18.07 -8.25
CA SER A 91 9.27 -19.41 -8.67
C SER A 91 9.22 -19.52 -10.19
N GLY A 92 10.38 -19.74 -10.81
CA GLY A 92 10.46 -19.96 -12.27
C GLY A 92 11.88 -20.00 -12.84
N GLY A 93 12.92 -19.98 -12.01
CA GLY A 93 14.31 -19.90 -12.47
C GLY A 93 14.70 -18.54 -13.08
N VAL A 94 13.72 -17.65 -13.31
CA VAL A 94 13.96 -16.29 -13.78
C VAL A 94 14.26 -15.40 -12.59
N VAL A 95 15.52 -14.95 -12.52
CA VAL A 95 15.96 -13.93 -11.58
C VAL A 95 15.44 -12.57 -12.09
N THR A 96 14.34 -12.09 -11.53
CA THR A 96 13.83 -10.75 -11.84
C THR A 96 14.34 -9.74 -10.80
N HIS A 97 15.04 -8.73 -11.29
CA HIS A 97 15.50 -7.60 -10.51
C HIS A 97 14.50 -6.45 -10.57
N PHE A 98 14.16 -5.90 -9.41
CA PHE A 98 13.26 -4.77 -9.27
C PHE A 98 14.01 -3.55 -8.78
N PRO A 99 13.61 -2.34 -9.20
CA PRO A 99 14.20 -1.10 -8.69
C PRO A 99 14.03 -0.95 -7.17
N LEU A 100 14.95 -0.23 -6.52
CA LEU A 100 14.91 -0.02 -5.05
C LEU A 100 13.67 0.77 -4.57
N TRP A 101 13.04 1.60 -5.43
CA TRP A 101 11.79 2.29 -5.09
C TRP A 101 10.64 1.33 -4.75
N VAL A 102 10.72 0.06 -5.14
CA VAL A 102 9.71 -0.94 -4.76
C VAL A 102 9.61 -1.10 -3.23
N LEU A 103 10.70 -0.85 -2.49
CA LEU A 103 10.67 -0.83 -1.02
C LEU A 103 9.89 0.35 -0.47
N THR A 104 10.01 1.53 -1.08
CA THR A 104 9.27 2.73 -0.67
C THR A 104 7.78 2.60 -1.03
N PHE A 105 7.47 1.96 -2.16
CA PHE A 105 6.10 1.57 -2.49
C PHE A 105 5.48 0.68 -1.40
N TRP A 106 6.15 -0.40 -0.99
CA TRP A 106 5.61 -1.27 0.05
C TRP A 106 5.45 -0.56 1.40
N LEU A 107 6.37 0.34 1.73
CA LEU A 107 6.23 1.17 2.93
C LEU A 107 4.97 2.04 2.87
N ALA A 108 4.72 2.70 1.73
CA ALA A 108 3.53 3.50 1.53
C ALA A 108 2.24 2.65 1.64
N VAL A 109 2.24 1.43 1.10
CA VAL A 109 1.11 0.48 1.24
C VAL A 109 0.89 0.11 2.71
N VAL A 110 1.95 -0.11 3.47
CA VAL A 110 1.88 -0.43 4.90
C VAL A 110 1.34 0.75 5.70
N ASP A 111 1.86 1.96 5.47
CA ASP A 111 1.38 3.18 6.13
C ASP A 111 -0.10 3.44 5.78
N PHE A 112 -0.50 3.29 4.51
CA PHE A 112 -1.90 3.41 4.10
C PHE A 112 -2.81 2.40 4.83
N LYS A 113 -2.40 1.13 4.92
CA LYS A 113 -3.17 0.12 5.66
C LYS A 113 -3.32 0.48 7.14
N ARG A 114 -2.25 0.96 7.78
CA ARG A 114 -2.26 1.33 9.19
C ARG A 114 -3.09 2.57 9.46
N ASP A 115 -2.87 3.62 8.67
CA ASP A 115 -3.34 4.98 8.99
C ASP A 115 -4.73 5.25 8.39
N VAL A 116 -5.11 4.54 7.33
CA VAL A 116 -6.42 4.69 6.67
C VAL A 116 -7.28 3.47 6.94
N ARG A 117 -6.85 2.28 6.50
CA ARG A 117 -7.72 1.09 6.47
C ARG A 117 -8.11 0.55 7.84
N VAL A 118 -7.20 0.57 8.82
CA VAL A 118 -7.50 0.08 10.19
C VAL A 118 -8.52 0.97 10.91
N PRO A 119 -8.32 2.30 11.02
CA PRO A 119 -9.34 3.20 11.59
C PRO A 119 -10.67 3.09 10.86
N TRP A 120 -10.62 2.98 9.54
CA TRP A 120 -11.80 2.83 8.71
C TRP A 120 -12.62 1.58 9.04
N THR A 121 -11.94 0.44 9.15
CA THR A 121 -12.57 -0.84 9.52
C THR A 121 -13.21 -0.75 10.90
N LYS A 122 -12.54 -0.10 11.87
CA LYS A 122 -13.11 0.14 13.21
C LYS A 122 -14.37 0.98 13.17
N CYS A 123 -14.40 2.03 12.35
CA CYS A 123 -15.59 2.86 12.18
C CYS A 123 -16.74 2.09 11.52
N SER A 124 -16.45 1.28 10.49
CA SER A 124 -17.43 0.40 9.84
C SER A 124 -18.01 -0.63 10.82
N ASP A 125 -17.15 -1.27 11.62
CA ASP A 125 -17.55 -2.21 12.67
C ASP A 125 -18.43 -1.52 13.73
N TRP A 126 -18.06 -0.31 14.13
CA TRP A 126 -18.85 0.49 15.05
C TRP A 126 -20.24 0.82 14.48
N LEU A 127 -20.33 1.25 13.22
CA LEU A 127 -21.62 1.50 12.54
C LEU A 127 -22.48 0.24 12.47
N ALA A 128 -21.88 -0.92 12.20
CA ALA A 128 -22.57 -2.20 12.21
C ALA A 128 -23.13 -2.55 13.59
N GLN A 129 -22.44 -2.17 14.67
CA GLN A 129 -22.95 -2.30 16.04
C GLN A 129 -24.09 -1.32 16.32
N GLN A 130 -24.00 -0.08 15.84
CA GLN A 130 -25.07 0.92 16.00
C GLN A 130 -26.38 0.46 15.35
N LYS A 131 -26.31 -0.14 14.16
CA LYS A 131 -27.48 -0.68 13.44
C LYS A 131 -28.23 -1.74 14.24
N LYS A 132 -27.52 -2.54 15.05
CA LYS A 132 -28.16 -3.56 15.90
C LYS A 132 -28.96 -2.93 17.05
N GLY A 133 -28.49 -1.80 17.58
CA GLY A 133 -29.13 -1.06 18.67
C GLY A 133 -30.18 -0.03 18.23
N SER A 134 -30.19 0.38 16.95
CA SER A 134 -31.05 1.46 16.45
C SER A 134 -32.49 1.06 16.18
N LYS A 135 -32.88 -0.22 16.28
CA LYS A 135 -34.26 -0.70 16.00
C LYS A 135 -35.39 0.03 16.75
N LYS A 136 -35.06 0.78 17.81
CA LYS A 136 -36.01 1.55 18.62
C LYS A 136 -36.03 3.05 18.28
N ASN A 137 -35.15 3.53 17.42
CA ASN A 137 -35.04 4.95 17.06
C ASN A 137 -34.80 5.09 15.54
N PRO A 138 -35.86 5.42 14.75
CA PRO A 138 -35.78 5.47 13.29
C PRO A 138 -34.82 6.56 12.79
N ALA A 139 -34.73 7.71 13.46
CA ALA A 139 -33.79 8.76 13.08
C ALA A 139 -32.33 8.31 13.21
N ARG A 140 -32.03 7.46 14.21
CA ARG A 140 -30.69 6.87 14.36
C ARG A 140 -30.41 5.82 13.28
N GLU A 141 -31.42 5.08 12.83
CA GLU A 141 -31.26 4.10 11.76
C GLU A 141 -30.95 4.78 10.43
N GLU A 142 -31.66 5.86 10.10
CA GLU A 142 -31.40 6.68 8.90
C GLU A 142 -29.96 7.21 8.88
N LEU A 143 -29.48 7.79 9.99
CA LEU A 143 -28.10 8.29 10.10
C LEU A 143 -27.06 7.17 9.96
N VAL A 144 -27.34 5.97 10.48
CA VAL A 144 -26.43 4.82 10.35
C VAL A 144 -26.39 4.32 8.89
N ASP A 145 -27.52 4.36 8.19
CA ASP A 145 -27.59 3.94 6.79
C ASP A 145 -26.94 4.96 5.85
N GLU A 146 -27.12 6.27 6.09
CA GLU A 146 -26.40 7.33 5.37
C GLU A 146 -24.89 7.22 5.60
N ALA A 147 -24.46 7.07 6.85
CA ALA A 147 -23.05 6.85 7.18
C ALA A 147 -22.55 5.57 6.49
N ARG A 148 -23.29 4.46 6.53
CA ARG A 148 -22.88 3.22 5.85
C ARG A 148 -22.79 3.41 4.34
N GLN A 149 -23.67 4.19 3.71
CA GLN A 149 -23.61 4.49 2.28
C GLN A 149 -22.34 5.25 1.94
N ILE A 150 -22.03 6.31 2.69
CA ILE A 150 -20.76 7.05 2.57
C ILE A 150 -19.58 6.09 2.75
N PHE A 151 -19.68 5.16 3.72
CA PHE A 151 -18.61 4.21 3.98
C PHE A 151 -18.45 3.14 2.88
N SER A 152 -19.56 2.71 2.26
CA SER A 152 -19.56 1.71 1.18
C SER A 152 -18.99 2.25 -0.12
N MET A 153 -18.98 3.58 -0.26
CA MET A 153 -18.31 4.23 -1.36
C MET A 153 -16.79 4.11 -1.16
N MET A 154 -16.22 4.25 0.04
CA MET A 154 -14.75 4.28 0.22
C MET A 154 -14.01 2.94 -0.05
N PRO A 155 -12.75 2.98 -0.56
CA PRO A 155 -12.02 1.80 -1.03
C PRO A 155 -11.29 1.02 0.09
#